data_AF-A0A4U8VRW8-F1
#
_entry.id   AF-A0A4U8VRW8-F1
#
_cell.length_a   1.000
_cell.length_b   1.000
_cell.length_c   1.000
_cell.angle_alpha   90.00
_cell.angle_beta   90.00
_cell.angle_gamma   90.00
#
_symmetry.space_group_name_H-M   'P 1'
#
loop_
_entity.id
_entity.type
_entity.pdbx_description
1 polymer ?
#
loop_
_entity_poly.entity_id
_entity_poly.type
_entity_poly.pdbx_seq_one_letter_code
_entity_poly.pdbx_strand_id
1 'polypeptide(L)'
;MAPPADDLALMQLCRVPFCDWDVHLNLSEIDSEMALLDGDELTELAHEAARVGVPDVEADFIEERTFAMIKAVAELNGTTPEGVQHNYERLRRFLIDNTVLSDKQVRTVMREFPSPGTNGQPLVQTLIEIAFERRTSDSPTVQVTCCSDCGNPLAERANKCGTPGCVGAPSEKQLSVFEAYFVQHRGVRRYIHDAGLLEVRLHDTLRADLPETAVFLRPWPERDAFDLLIAFLDPRDPDPGQPVEVWGVDGKDHASPTLLAIGFHWKYAVPCHRRFIVLPTHRAEQPGYVPTLTTELEGRDVGIEVVEEQKFVAMVRARAAEIELA
;
A
#
# COMPACT_ATOMS: atom_id res chain seq x y z
N MET A 1 -18.95 -35.86 -5.11
CA MET A 1 -18.24 -35.10 -6.15
C MET A 1 -17.04 -35.90 -6.59
N ALA A 2 -16.84 -36.08 -7.89
CA ALA A 2 -15.60 -36.62 -8.40
C ALA A 2 -14.56 -35.49 -8.37
N PRO A 3 -13.37 -35.69 -7.79
CA PRO A 3 -12.29 -34.71 -7.91
C PRO A 3 -11.96 -34.47 -9.39
N PRO A 4 -11.40 -33.30 -9.77
CA PRO A 4 -10.93 -33.07 -11.12
C PRO A 4 -10.07 -34.24 -11.60
N ALA A 5 -10.33 -34.72 -12.82
CA ALA A 5 -9.74 -35.94 -13.34
C ALA A 5 -8.22 -35.81 -13.56
N ASP A 6 -7.76 -34.58 -13.83
CA ASP A 6 -6.37 -34.21 -14.06
C ASP A 6 -6.15 -32.71 -13.78
N ASP A 7 -4.89 -32.27 -13.89
CA ASP A 7 -4.50 -30.88 -13.67
C ASP A 7 -5.16 -29.91 -14.66
N LEU A 8 -5.44 -30.34 -15.89
CA LEU A 8 -6.09 -29.48 -16.89
C LEU A 8 -7.55 -29.21 -16.50
N ALA A 9 -8.27 -30.23 -16.05
CA ALA A 9 -9.63 -30.11 -15.55
C ALA A 9 -9.68 -29.22 -14.29
N LEU A 10 -8.69 -29.34 -13.40
CA LEU A 10 -8.55 -28.45 -12.23
C LEU A 10 -8.34 -27.00 -12.68
N MET A 11 -7.42 -26.76 -13.60
CA MET A 11 -7.16 -25.42 -14.12
C MET A 11 -8.37 -24.82 -14.85
N GLN A 12 -9.18 -25.64 -15.52
CA GLN A 12 -10.44 -25.18 -16.12
C GLN A 12 -11.45 -24.78 -15.05
N LEU A 13 -11.61 -25.58 -13.99
CA LEU A 13 -12.48 -25.24 -12.86
C LEU A 13 -12.04 -23.93 -12.18
N CYS A 14 -10.73 -23.72 -12.01
CA CYS A 14 -10.18 -22.50 -11.42
C CYS A 14 -10.48 -21.21 -12.22
N ARG A 15 -10.85 -21.31 -13.51
CA ARG A 15 -11.25 -20.16 -14.35
C ARG A 15 -12.74 -19.83 -14.27
N VAL A 16 -13.51 -20.68 -13.60
CA VAL A 16 -14.96 -20.54 -13.44
C VAL A 16 -15.26 -19.92 -12.07
N PRO A 17 -16.25 -19.03 -11.95
CA PRO A 17 -16.68 -18.47 -10.67
C PRO A 17 -17.03 -19.55 -9.64
N PHE A 18 -16.79 -19.30 -8.35
CA PHE A 18 -17.11 -20.30 -7.30
C PHE A 18 -18.59 -20.67 -7.23
N CYS A 19 -19.50 -19.76 -7.59
CA CYS A 19 -20.94 -20.01 -7.60
C CYS A 19 -21.34 -21.09 -8.63
N ASP A 20 -20.50 -21.33 -9.64
CA ASP A 20 -20.68 -22.37 -10.66
C ASP A 20 -19.93 -23.67 -10.31
N TRP A 21 -19.19 -23.71 -9.19
CA TRP A 21 -18.53 -24.93 -8.76
C TRP A 21 -19.57 -25.91 -8.20
N ASP A 22 -19.40 -27.21 -8.50
CA ASP A 22 -20.20 -28.29 -7.90
C ASP A 22 -19.74 -28.60 -6.46
N VAL A 23 -19.38 -27.55 -5.70
CA VAL A 23 -18.91 -27.56 -4.31
C VAL A 23 -19.66 -26.46 -3.58
N HIS A 24 -20.27 -26.76 -2.45
CA HIS A 24 -20.83 -25.72 -1.60
C HIS A 24 -19.72 -25.07 -0.77
N LEU A 25 -19.31 -23.87 -1.16
CA LEU A 25 -18.38 -23.03 -0.40
C LEU A 25 -19.17 -22.00 0.40
N ASN A 26 -18.78 -21.78 1.66
CA ASN A 26 -19.37 -20.75 2.51
C ASN A 26 -18.71 -19.40 2.21
N LEU A 27 -19.13 -18.78 1.11
CA LEU A 27 -18.61 -17.51 0.61
C LEU A 27 -19.71 -16.44 0.66
N SER A 28 -19.30 -15.17 0.75
CA SER A 28 -20.22 -14.06 0.48
C SER A 28 -20.71 -14.11 -0.97
N GLU A 29 -21.83 -13.46 -1.27
CA GLU A 29 -22.35 -13.38 -2.65
C GLU A 29 -21.28 -12.84 -3.61
N ILE A 30 -20.54 -11.82 -3.19
CA ILE A 30 -19.49 -11.18 -3.98
C ILE A 30 -18.31 -12.12 -4.21
N ASP A 31 -17.81 -12.76 -3.16
CA ASP A 31 -16.68 -13.68 -3.30
C ASP A 31 -17.08 -14.89 -4.14
N SER A 32 -18.36 -15.29 -4.11
CA SER A 32 -18.85 -16.42 -4.91
C SER A 32 -18.81 -16.16 -6.42
N GLU A 33 -18.88 -14.90 -6.85
CA GLU A 33 -18.79 -14.51 -8.26
C GLU A 33 -17.34 -14.47 -8.77
N MET A 34 -16.34 -14.63 -7.90
CA MET A 34 -14.94 -14.59 -8.27
C MET A 34 -14.39 -15.95 -8.71
N ALA A 35 -13.29 -15.93 -9.46
CA ALA A 35 -12.54 -17.11 -9.89
C ALA A 35 -11.09 -17.07 -9.38
N LEU A 36 -10.37 -18.19 -9.46
CA LEU A 36 -8.96 -18.27 -9.07
C LEU A 36 -8.00 -17.90 -10.21
N LEU A 37 -8.42 -18.01 -11.46
CA LEU A 37 -7.61 -17.71 -12.66
C LEU A 37 -8.34 -16.75 -13.59
N ASP A 38 -7.60 -15.76 -14.12
CA ASP A 38 -7.98 -14.97 -15.29
C ASP A 38 -7.06 -15.35 -16.45
N GLY A 39 -7.59 -16.13 -17.40
CA GLY A 39 -6.78 -16.78 -18.42
C GLY A 39 -5.78 -17.76 -17.78
N ASP A 40 -4.48 -17.47 -17.91
CA ASP A 40 -3.40 -18.30 -17.35
C ASP A 40 -2.75 -17.68 -16.11
N GLU A 41 -3.26 -16.53 -15.64
CA GLU A 41 -2.73 -15.80 -14.49
C GLU A 41 -3.61 -15.99 -13.25
N LEU A 42 -2.99 -15.95 -12.07
CA LEU A 42 -3.72 -15.95 -10.79
C LEU A 42 -4.49 -14.64 -10.62
N THR A 43 -5.74 -14.75 -10.17
CA THR A 43 -6.52 -13.56 -9.80
C THR A 43 -5.99 -12.94 -8.51
N GLU A 44 -6.38 -11.70 -8.26
CA GLU A 44 -6.08 -11.00 -7.01
C GLU A 44 -6.60 -11.78 -5.78
N LEU A 45 -7.83 -12.30 -5.89
CA LEU A 45 -8.42 -13.15 -4.86
C LEU A 45 -7.56 -14.40 -4.62
N ALA A 46 -7.11 -15.10 -5.67
CA ALA A 46 -6.32 -16.31 -5.49
C ALA A 46 -5.04 -16.04 -4.70
N HIS A 47 -4.42 -14.90 -4.96
CA HIS A 47 -3.27 -14.46 -4.21
C HIS A 47 -3.58 -14.06 -2.76
N GLU A 48 -4.68 -13.36 -2.50
CA GLU A 48 -5.12 -13.02 -1.14
C GLU A 48 -5.47 -14.28 -0.34
N ALA A 49 -6.24 -15.18 -0.95
CA ALA A 49 -6.65 -16.45 -0.34
C ALA A 49 -5.45 -17.35 -0.06
N ALA A 50 -4.45 -17.39 -0.96
CA ALA A 50 -3.20 -18.10 -0.74
C ALA A 50 -2.53 -17.61 0.54
N ARG A 51 -2.43 -16.29 0.76
CA ARG A 51 -1.80 -15.71 1.96
C ARG A 51 -2.50 -16.11 3.26
N VAL A 52 -3.84 -16.16 3.24
CA VAL A 52 -4.63 -16.57 4.43
C VAL A 52 -4.49 -18.09 4.67
N GLY A 53 -4.38 -18.90 3.62
CA GLY A 53 -4.36 -20.37 3.71
C GLY A 53 -2.98 -21.01 3.90
N VAL A 54 -1.93 -20.43 3.32
CA VAL A 54 -0.54 -20.88 3.38
C VAL A 54 0.38 -19.65 3.28
N PRO A 55 1.26 -19.37 4.27
CA PRO A 55 2.20 -18.26 4.15
C PRO A 55 3.01 -18.38 2.87
N ASP A 56 3.00 -17.37 2.00
CA ASP A 56 3.98 -17.28 0.92
C ASP A 56 5.29 -16.87 1.60
N VAL A 57 6.00 -17.88 2.13
CA VAL A 57 7.15 -17.68 3.01
C VAL A 57 8.18 -16.77 2.35
N GLU A 58 8.35 -16.81 1.04
CA GLU A 58 9.33 -15.97 0.36
C GLU A 58 8.85 -14.51 0.26
N ALA A 59 7.60 -14.30 -0.17
CA ALA A 59 7.08 -12.95 -0.32
C ALA A 59 6.83 -12.27 1.04
N ASP A 60 6.28 -12.99 2.02
CA ASP A 60 6.14 -12.55 3.41
C ASP A 60 7.53 -12.28 4.02
N PHE A 61 8.54 -13.13 3.76
CA PHE A 61 9.90 -12.89 4.27
C PHE A 61 10.56 -11.64 3.67
N ILE A 62 10.39 -11.38 2.37
CA ILE A 62 10.94 -10.18 1.74
C ILE A 62 10.21 -8.92 2.24
N GLU A 63 8.88 -8.95 2.35
CA GLU A 63 8.08 -7.84 2.89
C GLU A 63 8.47 -7.53 4.34
N GLU A 64 8.42 -8.54 5.23
CA GLU A 64 8.76 -8.40 6.65
C GLU A 64 10.19 -7.91 6.82
N ARG A 65 11.14 -8.47 6.08
CA ARG A 65 12.54 -8.06 6.12
C ARG A 65 12.72 -6.63 5.61
N THR A 66 11.96 -6.22 4.59
CA THR A 66 11.96 -4.84 4.09
C THR A 66 11.47 -3.88 5.17
N PHE A 67 10.31 -4.14 5.78
CA PHE A 67 9.78 -3.30 6.87
C PHE A 67 10.69 -3.26 8.10
N ALA A 68 11.24 -4.40 8.50
CA ALA A 68 12.22 -4.46 9.58
C ALA A 68 13.45 -3.59 9.26
N MET A 69 13.91 -3.62 8.00
CA MET A 69 15.04 -2.81 7.57
C MET A 69 14.71 -1.31 7.47
N ILE A 70 13.50 -0.93 7.04
CA ILE A 70 13.05 0.48 7.11
C ILE A 70 13.14 0.98 8.55
N LYS A 71 12.60 0.22 9.51
CA LYS A 71 12.63 0.57 10.95
C LYS A 71 14.07 0.69 11.46
N ALA A 72 14.92 -0.29 11.15
CA ALA A 72 16.32 -0.28 11.57
C ALA A 72 17.10 0.91 10.99
N VAL A 73 16.93 1.24 9.70
CA VAL A 73 17.58 2.40 9.09
C VAL A 73 17.05 3.70 9.70
N ALA A 74 15.74 3.81 9.94
CA ALA A 74 15.15 4.97 10.56
C ALA A 74 15.67 5.23 11.98
N GLU A 75 15.75 4.18 12.80
CA GLU A 75 16.27 4.21 14.16
C GLU A 75 17.75 4.60 14.20
N LEU A 76 18.57 4.01 13.32
CA LEU A 76 20.01 4.25 13.30
C LEU A 76 20.39 5.67 12.83
N ASN A 77 19.51 6.34 12.09
CA ASN A 77 19.71 7.69 11.57
C ASN A 77 18.90 8.75 12.34
N GLY A 78 18.12 8.37 13.36
CA GLY A 78 17.33 9.27 14.19
C GLY A 78 17.94 9.46 15.58
N THR A 79 17.95 10.69 16.09
CA THR A 79 18.43 11.00 17.45
C THR A 79 17.32 11.28 18.46
N THR A 80 16.10 11.50 17.97
CA THR A 80 14.88 11.72 18.75
C THR A 80 13.75 10.82 18.22
N PRO A 81 12.71 10.53 19.00
CA PRO A 81 11.54 9.78 18.52
C PRO A 81 10.93 10.37 17.24
N GLU A 82 10.74 11.69 17.19
CA GLU A 82 10.24 12.41 16.01
C GLU A 82 11.20 12.29 14.82
N GLY A 83 12.52 12.35 15.05
CA GLY A 83 13.53 12.16 14.00
C GLY A 83 13.49 10.74 13.42
N VAL A 84 13.31 9.73 14.27
CA VAL A 84 13.13 8.32 13.84
C VAL A 84 11.84 8.17 13.04
N GLN A 85 10.73 8.74 13.51
CA GLN A 85 9.44 8.70 12.80
C GLN A 85 9.55 9.38 11.43
N HIS A 86 10.15 10.58 11.36
CA HIS A 86 10.36 11.28 10.09
C HIS A 86 11.21 10.46 9.10
N ASN A 87 12.27 9.83 9.59
CA ASN A 87 13.10 8.95 8.76
C ASN A 87 12.32 7.72 8.26
N TYR A 88 11.48 7.11 9.11
CA TYR A 88 10.62 5.99 8.73
C TYR A 88 9.66 6.40 7.61
N GLU A 89 8.98 7.55 7.76
CA GLU A 89 8.07 8.10 6.76
C GLU A 89 8.77 8.33 5.42
N ARG A 90 9.95 8.97 5.45
CA ARG A 90 10.74 9.22 4.23
C ARG A 90 11.15 7.93 3.51
N LEU A 91 11.56 6.90 4.25
CA LEU A 91 11.97 5.61 3.68
C LEU A 91 10.78 4.83 3.12
N ARG A 92 9.64 4.80 3.83
CA ARG A 92 8.42 4.16 3.32
C ARG A 92 7.93 4.85 2.06
N ARG A 93 7.82 6.19 2.09
CA ARG A 93 7.45 6.98 0.91
C ARG A 93 8.40 6.74 -0.25
N PHE A 94 9.72 6.66 0.01
CA PHE A 94 10.71 6.40 -1.03
C PHE A 94 10.45 5.07 -1.76
N LEU A 95 10.12 3.99 -1.04
CA LEU A 95 9.81 2.69 -1.64
C LEU A 95 8.48 2.67 -2.37
N ILE A 96 7.51 3.49 -1.94
CA ILE A 96 6.24 3.67 -2.64
C ILE A 96 6.44 4.49 -3.91
N ASP A 97 7.21 5.57 -3.89
CA ASP A 97 7.34 6.43 -5.08
C ASP A 97 8.27 5.84 -6.16
N ASN A 98 9.11 4.85 -5.80
CA ASN A 98 10.18 4.38 -6.67
C ASN A 98 10.20 2.86 -6.85
N THR A 99 9.58 2.41 -7.94
CA THR A 99 9.66 1.01 -8.41
C THR A 99 10.93 0.72 -9.21
N VAL A 100 11.59 1.77 -9.72
CA VAL A 100 12.85 1.70 -10.48
C VAL A 100 13.76 2.86 -10.10
N LEU A 101 15.01 2.56 -9.79
CA LEU A 101 16.04 3.52 -9.37
C LEU A 101 17.26 3.47 -10.29
N SER A 102 17.91 4.61 -10.44
CA SER A 102 19.31 4.69 -10.91
C SER A 102 20.29 4.57 -9.74
N ASP A 103 21.52 4.15 -10.00
CA ASP A 103 22.63 4.23 -9.04
C ASP A 103 22.88 5.64 -8.48
N LYS A 104 22.57 6.69 -9.25
CA LYS A 104 22.58 8.09 -8.78
C LYS A 104 21.59 8.31 -7.64
N GLN A 105 20.36 7.81 -7.78
CA GLN A 105 19.34 7.91 -6.74
C GLN A 105 19.75 7.11 -5.51
N VAL A 106 20.28 5.89 -5.70
CA VAL A 106 20.81 5.07 -4.59
C VAL A 106 21.89 5.81 -3.82
N ARG A 107 22.87 6.42 -4.51
CA ARG A 107 23.92 7.24 -3.86
C ARG A 107 23.37 8.45 -3.13
N THR A 108 22.29 9.08 -3.63
CA THR A 108 21.62 10.18 -2.93
C THR A 108 21.01 9.70 -1.62
N VAL A 109 20.24 8.62 -1.65
CA VAL A 109 19.64 8.03 -0.44
C VAL A 109 20.71 7.58 0.56
N MET A 110 21.81 7.00 0.10
CA MET A 110 22.94 6.64 0.96
C MET A 110 23.59 7.83 1.67
N ARG A 111 23.57 9.03 1.07
CA ARG A 111 24.06 10.26 1.71
C ARG A 111 23.05 10.82 2.72
N GLU A 112 21.76 10.62 2.47
CA GLU A 112 20.69 11.04 3.37
C GLU A 112 20.59 10.16 4.62
N PHE A 113 20.92 8.87 4.50
CA PHE A 113 20.93 7.89 5.60
C PHE A 113 22.32 7.26 5.77
N PRO A 114 23.33 8.03 6.25
CA PRO A 114 24.72 7.62 6.23
C PRO A 114 25.11 6.63 7.34
N SER A 115 24.26 6.37 8.34
CA SER A 115 24.63 5.55 9.49
C SER A 115 25.08 4.13 9.05
N PRO A 116 26.27 3.68 9.48
CA PRO A 116 26.87 2.45 8.99
C PRO A 116 26.20 1.20 9.55
N GLY A 117 26.07 0.18 8.72
CA GLY A 117 25.77 -1.20 9.12
C GLY A 117 27.02 -1.95 9.58
N THR A 118 26.88 -3.27 9.74
CA THR A 118 27.95 -4.16 10.27
C THR A 118 29.20 -4.25 9.40
N ASN A 119 29.09 -3.96 8.09
CA ASN A 119 30.19 -3.99 7.12
C ASN A 119 30.83 -2.60 6.87
N GLY A 120 30.43 -1.57 7.62
CA GLY A 120 30.90 -0.19 7.45
C GLY A 120 30.30 0.58 6.28
N GLN A 121 29.45 -0.05 5.45
CA GLN A 121 28.62 0.66 4.46
C GLN A 121 27.34 1.19 5.12
N PRO A 122 26.71 2.26 4.61
CA PRO A 122 25.43 2.74 5.10
C PRO A 122 24.37 1.62 5.11
N LEU A 123 23.65 1.45 6.23
CA LEU A 123 22.68 0.36 6.38
C LEU A 123 21.56 0.44 5.32
N VAL A 124 21.24 1.65 4.84
CA VAL A 124 20.26 1.86 3.77
C VAL A 124 20.66 1.17 2.47
N GLN A 125 21.94 0.91 2.21
CA GLN A 125 22.34 0.10 1.07
C GLN A 125 21.80 -1.32 1.17
N THR A 126 21.82 -1.92 2.36
CA THR A 126 21.24 -3.25 2.61
C THR A 126 19.72 -3.23 2.39
N LEU A 127 19.04 -2.14 2.77
CA LEU A 127 17.61 -1.94 2.44
C LEU A 127 17.39 -1.98 0.93
N ILE A 128 18.19 -1.25 0.15
CA ILE A 128 18.06 -1.24 -1.31
C ILE A 128 18.32 -2.63 -1.91
N GLU A 129 19.32 -3.36 -1.41
CA GLU A 129 19.64 -4.71 -1.88
C GLU A 129 18.57 -5.76 -1.53
N ILE A 130 17.80 -5.54 -0.45
CA ILE A 130 16.63 -6.37 -0.10
C ILE A 130 15.43 -6.00 -0.97
N ALA A 131 15.22 -4.70 -1.21
CA ALA A 131 14.02 -4.21 -1.85
C ALA A 131 14.09 -4.22 -3.38
N PHE A 132 15.29 -4.23 -3.97
CA PHE A 132 15.51 -4.12 -5.40
C PHE A 132 16.52 -5.12 -5.95
N GLU A 133 16.25 -5.59 -7.16
CA GLU A 133 17.19 -6.33 -8.00
C GLU A 133 18.08 -5.36 -8.78
N ARG A 134 19.40 -5.46 -8.60
CA ARG A 134 20.39 -4.68 -9.36
C ARG A 134 20.55 -5.24 -10.77
N ARG A 135 20.51 -4.36 -11.78
CA ARG A 135 20.74 -4.67 -13.19
C ARG A 135 21.86 -3.81 -13.76
N THR A 136 22.90 -4.44 -14.29
CA THR A 136 24.04 -3.75 -14.89
C THR A 136 23.69 -3.21 -16.27
N SER A 137 24.28 -2.07 -16.62
CA SER A 137 24.17 -1.47 -17.95
C SER A 137 25.52 -0.92 -18.38
N ASP A 138 25.94 -1.26 -19.61
CA ASP A 138 27.11 -0.68 -20.26
C ASP A 138 26.82 0.69 -20.89
N SER A 139 25.55 1.09 -20.93
CA SER A 139 25.10 2.39 -21.44
C SER A 139 24.88 3.39 -20.29
N PRO A 140 25.26 4.68 -20.47
CA PRO A 140 25.02 5.74 -19.48
C PRO A 140 23.53 6.12 -19.37
N THR A 141 22.69 5.60 -20.27
CA THR A 141 21.24 5.76 -20.22
C THR A 141 20.54 4.43 -20.47
N VAL A 142 19.53 4.13 -19.65
CA VAL A 142 18.68 2.94 -19.76
C VAL A 142 17.24 3.39 -20.01
N GLN A 143 16.55 2.70 -20.90
CA GLN A 143 15.10 2.85 -21.07
C GLN A 143 14.41 1.70 -20.36
N VAL A 144 13.43 2.04 -19.53
CA VAL A 144 12.58 1.07 -18.84
C VAL A 144 11.14 1.44 -19.14
N THR A 145 10.39 0.49 -19.69
CA THR A 145 8.95 0.65 -19.87
C THR A 145 8.26 0.52 -18.52
N CYS A 146 7.58 1.58 -18.10
CA CYS A 146 6.83 1.68 -16.85
C CYS A 146 5.39 2.08 -17.13
N CYS A 147 4.48 1.74 -16.21
CA CYS A 147 3.15 2.31 -16.20
C CYS A 147 3.23 3.84 -16.00
N SER A 148 2.50 4.60 -16.82
CA SER A 148 2.48 6.06 -16.76
C SER A 148 1.83 6.64 -15.50
N ASP A 149 1.08 5.82 -14.77
CA ASP A 149 0.27 6.23 -13.62
C ASP A 149 0.90 5.71 -12.32
N CYS A 150 0.86 4.40 -12.07
CA CYS A 150 1.48 3.83 -10.87
C CYS A 150 3.01 3.69 -10.95
N GLY A 151 3.63 3.83 -12.13
CA GLY A 151 5.08 3.71 -12.25
C GLY A 151 5.65 2.30 -12.23
N ASN A 152 4.82 1.25 -12.06
CA ASN A 152 5.31 -0.14 -12.08
C ASN A 152 6.05 -0.49 -13.38
N PRO A 153 7.19 -1.22 -13.31
CA PRO A 153 7.85 -1.73 -14.50
C PRO A 153 6.94 -2.75 -15.20
N LEU A 154 6.84 -2.63 -16.53
CA LEU A 154 6.00 -3.50 -17.34
C LEU A 154 6.86 -4.50 -18.12
N ALA A 155 6.30 -5.68 -18.37
CA ALA A 155 6.92 -6.65 -19.27
C ALA A 155 7.00 -6.10 -20.69
N GLU A 156 8.00 -6.53 -21.45
CA GLU A 156 8.11 -6.19 -22.87
C GLU A 156 6.81 -6.59 -23.59
N ARG A 157 6.16 -5.61 -24.24
CA ARG A 157 4.87 -5.74 -24.97
C ARG A 157 3.60 -5.81 -24.11
N ALA A 158 3.66 -5.54 -22.81
CA ALA A 158 2.44 -5.31 -22.04
C ALA A 158 1.69 -4.11 -22.64
N ASN A 159 0.38 -4.26 -22.86
CA ASN A 159 -0.49 -3.20 -23.41
C ASN A 159 -1.31 -2.47 -22.33
N LYS A 160 -1.33 -2.99 -21.10
CA LYS A 160 -2.01 -2.42 -19.94
C LYS A 160 -1.21 -2.64 -18.65
N CYS A 161 -1.48 -1.83 -17.63
CA CYS A 161 -1.02 -2.10 -16.27
C CYS A 161 -1.74 -3.32 -15.68
N GLY A 162 -1.02 -4.12 -14.89
CA GLY A 162 -1.58 -5.23 -14.12
C GLY A 162 -1.95 -4.87 -12.68
N THR A 163 -1.65 -3.64 -12.23
CA THR A 163 -2.03 -3.18 -10.90
C THR A 163 -3.54 -2.94 -10.84
N PRO A 164 -4.24 -3.44 -9.81
CA PRO A 164 -5.68 -3.27 -9.68
C PRO A 164 -6.09 -1.78 -9.67
N GLY A 165 -7.18 -1.45 -10.35
CA GLY A 165 -7.67 -0.08 -10.44
C GLY A 165 -6.79 0.91 -11.22
N CYS A 166 -5.60 0.50 -11.69
CA CYS A 166 -4.71 1.39 -12.43
C CYS A 166 -5.12 1.50 -13.90
N VAL A 167 -5.32 2.73 -14.37
CA VAL A 167 -5.70 3.04 -15.76
C VAL A 167 -4.51 3.49 -16.62
N GLY A 168 -3.31 3.44 -16.06
CA GLY A 168 -2.10 3.87 -16.75
C GLY A 168 -1.72 2.98 -17.93
N ALA A 169 -0.99 3.59 -18.87
CA ALA A 169 -0.52 2.95 -20.09
C ALA A 169 1.00 2.77 -20.05
N PRO A 170 1.56 1.87 -20.89
CA PRO A 170 3.01 1.78 -21.05
C PRO A 170 3.62 3.12 -21.47
N SER A 171 4.67 3.53 -20.76
CA SER A 171 5.43 4.75 -21.00
C SER A 171 6.92 4.49 -20.82
N GLU A 172 7.75 5.12 -21.65
CA GLU A 172 9.20 4.95 -21.56
C GLU A 172 9.80 5.90 -20.53
N LYS A 173 10.41 5.33 -19.48
CA LYS A 173 11.17 6.08 -18.48
C LYS A 173 12.66 5.98 -18.81
N GLN A 174 13.26 7.11 -19.15
CA GLN A 174 14.70 7.19 -19.36
C GLN A 174 15.41 7.42 -18.02
N LEU A 175 16.34 6.53 -17.67
CA LEU A 175 17.17 6.62 -16.49
C LEU A 175 18.60 6.97 -16.89
N SER A 176 19.20 7.94 -16.20
CA SER A 176 20.64 8.19 -16.31
C SER A 176 21.37 7.38 -15.24
N VAL A 177 22.26 6.49 -15.68
CA VAL A 177 22.98 5.54 -14.81
C VAL A 177 24.49 5.70 -14.99
N PHE A 178 25.28 5.28 -14.00
CA PHE A 178 26.72 5.12 -14.17
C PHE A 178 27.08 3.69 -14.60
N GLU A 179 26.58 2.70 -13.88
CA GLU A 179 26.87 1.27 -14.09
C GLU A 179 25.63 0.38 -13.90
N ALA A 180 24.60 0.87 -13.20
CA ALA A 180 23.44 0.05 -12.87
C ALA A 180 22.16 0.86 -12.63
N TYR A 181 21.06 0.15 -12.81
CA TYR A 181 19.74 0.52 -12.33
C TYR A 181 19.19 -0.61 -11.46
N PHE A 182 18.15 -0.32 -10.70
CA PHE A 182 17.58 -1.22 -9.71
C PHE A 182 16.08 -1.30 -9.95
N VAL A 183 15.55 -2.51 -10.03
CA VAL A 183 14.13 -2.78 -10.23
C VAL A 183 13.58 -3.40 -8.96
N GLN A 184 12.55 -2.81 -8.37
CA GLN A 184 12.00 -3.26 -7.09
C GLN A 184 11.49 -4.70 -7.21
N HIS A 185 11.73 -5.54 -6.20
CA HIS A 185 11.24 -6.92 -6.22
C HIS A 185 9.71 -6.96 -6.29
N ARG A 186 9.14 -7.99 -6.94
CA ARG A 186 7.68 -8.13 -7.07
C ARG A 186 6.96 -8.12 -5.72
N GLY A 187 7.50 -8.84 -4.72
CA GLY A 187 6.91 -8.86 -3.37
C GLY A 187 6.85 -7.48 -2.73
N VAL A 188 7.95 -6.72 -2.80
CA VAL A 188 7.98 -5.33 -2.31
C VAL A 188 7.05 -4.42 -3.11
N ARG A 189 7.00 -4.57 -4.44
CA ARG A 189 6.06 -3.78 -5.26
C ARG A 189 4.62 -4.02 -4.82
N ARG A 190 4.22 -5.27 -4.70
CA ARG A 190 2.84 -5.61 -4.36
C ARG A 190 2.43 -5.13 -2.97
N TYR A 191 3.30 -5.33 -1.97
CA TYR A 191 2.90 -5.15 -0.57
C TYR A 191 3.34 -3.83 0.04
N ILE A 192 4.26 -3.10 -0.61
CA ILE A 192 4.68 -1.76 -0.17
C ILE A 192 4.25 -0.72 -1.19
N HIS A 193 4.65 -0.87 -2.46
CA HIS A 193 4.34 0.13 -3.49
C HIS A 193 2.84 0.20 -3.82
N ASP A 194 2.26 -0.88 -4.35
CA ASP A 194 0.87 -0.93 -4.81
C ASP A 194 -0.10 -0.63 -3.66
N ALA A 195 0.10 -1.28 -2.50
CA ALA A 195 -0.66 -1.01 -1.29
C ALA A 195 -0.55 0.46 -0.83
N GLY A 196 0.66 1.04 -0.92
CA GLY A 196 0.94 2.41 -0.52
C GLY A 196 0.43 3.50 -1.47
N LEU A 197 0.00 3.16 -2.70
CA LEU A 197 -0.47 4.15 -3.67
C LEU A 197 -1.69 4.93 -3.18
N LEU A 198 -2.64 4.25 -2.54
CA LEU A 198 -3.83 4.90 -1.97
C LEU A 198 -3.43 5.81 -0.79
N GLU A 199 -2.56 5.32 0.09
CA GLU A 199 -2.08 6.04 1.27
C GLU A 199 -1.44 7.38 0.86
N VAL A 200 -0.54 7.32 -0.13
CA VAL A 200 0.14 8.48 -0.70
C VAL A 200 -0.83 9.43 -1.38
N ARG A 201 -1.75 8.91 -2.20
CA ARG A 201 -2.74 9.74 -2.92
C ARG A 201 -3.66 10.49 -1.95
N LEU A 202 -4.12 9.83 -0.88
CA LEU A 202 -4.90 10.45 0.18
C LEU A 202 -4.11 11.55 0.89
N HIS A 203 -2.89 11.25 1.33
CA HIS A 203 -2.04 12.22 2.01
C HIS A 203 -1.77 13.45 1.13
N ASP A 204 -1.35 13.26 -0.11
CA ASP A 204 -0.95 14.34 -1.01
C ASP A 204 -2.15 15.20 -1.43
N THR A 205 -3.30 14.58 -1.68
CA THR A 205 -4.55 15.31 -1.99
C THR A 205 -4.93 16.20 -0.80
N LEU A 206 -5.01 15.64 0.41
CA LEU A 206 -5.37 16.40 1.59
C LEU A 206 -4.35 17.49 1.93
N ARG A 207 -3.05 17.21 1.78
CA ARG A 207 -1.98 18.18 2.01
C ARG A 207 -2.03 19.35 1.02
N ALA A 208 -2.41 19.10 -0.23
CA ALA A 208 -2.54 20.14 -1.24
C ALA A 208 -3.75 21.06 -1.00
N ASP A 209 -4.82 20.52 -0.44
CA ASP A 209 -6.09 21.23 -0.29
C ASP A 209 -6.26 21.94 1.06
N LEU A 210 -5.57 21.49 2.11
CA LEU A 210 -5.82 21.91 3.48
C LEU A 210 -4.64 22.69 4.05
N PRO A 211 -4.87 23.83 4.72
CA PRO A 211 -3.81 24.59 5.34
C PRO A 211 -3.29 23.88 6.60
N GLU A 212 -1.97 23.90 6.79
CA GLU A 212 -1.32 23.28 7.96
C GLU A 212 -1.73 23.92 9.30
N THR A 213 -2.29 25.14 9.24
CA THR A 213 -2.84 25.84 10.40
C THR A 213 -4.16 25.26 10.90
N ALA A 214 -4.88 24.52 10.05
CA ALA A 214 -6.17 23.91 10.40
C ALA A 214 -6.06 22.39 10.57
N VAL A 215 -5.19 21.75 9.81
CA VAL A 215 -5.05 20.28 9.80
C VAL A 215 -3.59 19.86 9.82
N PHE A 216 -3.25 19.05 10.81
CA PHE A 216 -2.01 18.30 10.86
C PHE A 216 -2.21 16.91 10.27
N LEU A 217 -1.51 16.60 9.18
CA LEU A 217 -1.47 15.27 8.59
C LEU A 217 -0.15 14.58 8.93
N ARG A 218 -0.21 13.32 9.34
CA ARG A 218 0.98 12.47 9.54
C ARG A 218 0.76 11.10 8.89
N PRO A 219 1.55 10.75 7.86
CA PRO A 219 1.50 9.40 7.31
C PRO A 219 2.16 8.41 8.28
N TRP A 220 1.64 7.18 8.33
CA TRP A 220 2.22 6.04 9.06
C TRP A 220 2.64 6.32 10.52
N PRO A 221 1.76 6.92 11.35
CA PRO A 221 2.08 7.22 12.75
C PRO A 221 2.55 5.98 13.51
N GLU A 222 3.39 6.20 14.52
CA GLU A 222 3.94 5.14 15.39
C GLU A 222 4.64 4.01 14.61
N ARG A 223 5.32 4.35 13.52
CA ARG A 223 5.98 3.40 12.61
C ARG A 223 5.02 2.30 12.14
N ASP A 224 3.89 2.72 11.55
CA ASP A 224 2.88 1.87 10.90
C ASP A 224 1.76 1.31 11.79
N ALA A 225 1.22 2.14 12.68
CA ALA A 225 0.00 1.80 13.40
C ALA A 225 -1.22 1.75 12.45
N PHE A 226 -1.32 2.72 11.54
CA PHE A 226 -2.27 2.82 10.44
C PHE A 226 -1.68 3.81 9.42
N ASP A 227 -2.37 4.06 8.30
CA ASP A 227 -1.74 4.71 7.14
C ASP A 227 -1.70 6.23 7.21
N LEU A 228 -2.72 6.87 7.79
CA LEU A 228 -2.77 8.32 7.90
C LEU A 228 -3.48 8.79 9.18
N LEU A 229 -2.81 9.69 9.91
CA LEU A 229 -3.39 10.46 11.01
C LEU A 229 -3.78 11.84 10.51
N ILE A 230 -5.01 12.24 10.82
CA ILE A 230 -5.54 13.58 10.53
C ILE A 230 -5.94 14.20 11.86
N ALA A 231 -5.22 15.22 12.29
CA ALA A 231 -5.50 15.97 13.50
C ALA A 231 -6.03 17.37 13.11
N PHE A 232 -7.24 17.68 13.54
CA PHE A 232 -7.84 19.00 13.34
C PHE A 232 -7.46 19.92 14.49
N LEU A 233 -7.00 21.12 14.16
CA LEU A 233 -6.46 22.11 15.09
C LEU A 233 -7.45 23.26 15.26
N ASP A 234 -7.53 23.86 16.45
CA ASP A 234 -8.28 25.11 16.63
C ASP A 234 -7.43 26.27 16.07
N PRO A 235 -7.83 26.94 14.98
CA PRO A 235 -7.03 27.99 14.37
C PRO A 235 -6.94 29.25 15.24
N ARG A 236 -7.75 29.36 16.30
CA ARG A 236 -7.76 30.48 17.25
C ARG A 236 -6.85 30.21 18.44
N ASP A 237 -6.38 28.98 18.62
CA ASP A 237 -5.37 28.66 19.61
C ASP A 237 -3.97 28.87 19.00
N PRO A 238 -3.21 29.88 19.44
CA PRO A 238 -1.88 30.17 18.90
C PRO A 238 -0.82 29.13 19.30
N ASP A 239 -1.12 28.24 20.25
CA ASP A 239 -0.26 27.12 20.65
C ASP A 239 -1.12 25.88 20.89
N PRO A 240 -1.63 25.23 19.82
CA PRO A 240 -2.55 24.10 19.95
C PRO A 240 -1.79 22.91 20.51
N GLY A 241 -1.68 22.85 21.85
CA GLY A 241 -1.03 21.76 22.56
C GLY A 241 -1.79 20.44 22.40
N GLN A 242 -3.06 20.48 21.96
CA GLN A 242 -3.87 19.29 21.67
C GLN A 242 -4.80 19.53 20.47
N PRO A 243 -4.97 18.54 19.58
CA PRO A 243 -5.95 18.60 18.50
C PRO A 243 -7.37 18.54 19.05
N VAL A 244 -8.29 19.27 18.41
CA VAL A 244 -9.73 19.24 18.71
C VAL A 244 -10.32 17.88 18.39
N GLU A 245 -9.85 17.27 17.30
CA GLU A 245 -10.31 15.98 16.83
C GLU A 245 -9.19 15.27 16.07
N VAL A 246 -9.19 13.94 16.13
CA VAL A 246 -8.18 13.08 15.50
C VAL A 246 -8.87 11.94 14.79
N TRP A 247 -8.65 11.82 13.49
CA TRP A 247 -9.11 10.71 12.68
C TRP A 247 -7.94 9.81 12.31
N GLY A 248 -8.12 8.51 12.48
CA GLY A 248 -7.20 7.49 11.99
C GLY A 248 -7.75 6.90 10.70
N VAL A 249 -6.87 6.68 9.73
CA VAL A 249 -7.23 6.18 8.40
C VAL A 249 -6.33 5.01 8.06
N ASP A 250 -6.95 3.95 7.57
CA ASP A 250 -6.29 2.77 7.05
C ASP A 250 -6.83 2.49 5.64
N GLY A 251 -5.95 2.56 4.64
CA GLY A 251 -6.26 2.38 3.23
C GLY A 251 -6.23 0.90 2.87
N LYS A 252 -7.29 0.40 2.21
CA LYS A 252 -7.38 -1.02 1.85
C LYS A 252 -7.83 -1.21 0.40
N ASP A 253 -7.05 -1.98 -0.34
CA ASP A 253 -7.31 -2.36 -1.73
C ASP A 253 -7.29 -3.88 -1.88
N HIS A 254 -8.17 -4.55 -1.13
CA HIS A 254 -8.37 -5.99 -1.22
C HIS A 254 -9.43 -6.31 -2.29
N ALA A 255 -9.26 -7.43 -2.97
CA ALA A 255 -10.25 -7.97 -3.88
C ALA A 255 -11.45 -8.56 -3.12
N SER A 256 -11.21 -9.25 -1.99
CA SER A 256 -12.28 -9.84 -1.18
C SER A 256 -12.62 -9.00 0.06
N PRO A 257 -13.87 -8.52 0.20
CA PRO A 257 -14.29 -7.83 1.42
C PRO A 257 -14.29 -8.77 2.64
N THR A 258 -14.58 -10.06 2.46
CA THR A 258 -14.59 -11.04 3.55
C THR A 258 -13.18 -11.39 4.01
N LEU A 259 -12.23 -11.63 3.09
CA LEU A 259 -10.84 -11.89 3.49
C LEU A 259 -10.21 -10.67 4.16
N LEU A 260 -10.52 -9.46 3.68
CA LEU A 260 -10.13 -8.23 4.33
C LEU A 260 -10.67 -8.18 5.77
N ALA A 261 -11.97 -8.37 5.97
CA ALA A 261 -12.57 -8.34 7.30
C ALA A 261 -11.98 -9.40 8.25
N ILE A 262 -11.65 -10.58 7.73
CA ILE A 262 -11.04 -11.67 8.53
C ILE A 262 -9.64 -11.29 9.01
N GLY A 263 -8.81 -10.72 8.14
CA GLY A 263 -7.42 -10.36 8.45
C GLY A 263 -7.24 -8.99 9.10
N PHE A 264 -8.27 -8.15 9.09
CA PHE A 264 -8.19 -6.79 9.57
C PHE A 264 -8.24 -6.71 11.10
N HIS A 265 -7.32 -5.93 11.68
CA HIS A 265 -7.33 -5.56 13.08
C HIS A 265 -6.84 -4.13 13.25
N TRP A 266 -7.63 -3.29 13.92
CA TRP A 266 -7.21 -1.91 14.19
C TRP A 266 -6.12 -1.88 15.27
N LYS A 267 -4.99 -1.22 15.01
CA LYS A 267 -3.96 -1.01 16.04
C LYS A 267 -4.28 0.23 16.86
N TYR A 268 -4.75 0.03 18.09
CA TYR A 268 -5.15 1.10 19.02
C TYR A 268 -3.98 1.85 19.69
N ALA A 269 -2.78 1.83 19.09
CA ALA A 269 -1.59 2.49 19.63
C ALA A 269 -1.74 4.01 19.68
N VAL A 270 -2.49 4.61 18.75
CA VAL A 270 -2.79 6.05 18.72
C VAL A 270 -4.29 6.28 18.97
N PRO A 271 -4.66 7.06 19.99
CA PRO A 271 -6.05 7.43 20.24
C PRO A 271 -6.64 8.20 19.06
N CYS A 272 -7.76 7.70 18.53
CA CYS A 272 -8.51 8.32 17.45
C CYS A 272 -9.96 8.50 17.88
N HIS A 273 -10.54 9.66 17.57
CA HIS A 273 -11.96 9.96 17.77
C HIS A 273 -12.82 9.21 16.75
N ARG A 274 -12.33 9.14 15.50
CA ARG A 274 -12.94 8.38 14.40
C ARG A 274 -11.89 7.52 13.71
N ARG A 275 -12.32 6.37 13.20
CA ARG A 275 -11.46 5.38 12.53
C ARG A 275 -12.10 5.01 11.21
N PHE A 276 -11.31 5.03 10.15
CA PHE A 276 -11.81 4.78 8.81
C PHE A 276 -11.00 3.68 8.14
N ILE A 277 -11.72 2.76 7.49
CA ILE A 277 -11.17 2.01 6.36
C ILE A 277 -11.55 2.79 5.10
N VAL A 278 -10.54 3.24 4.36
CA VAL A 278 -10.75 3.95 3.09
C VAL A 278 -10.45 3.01 1.94
N LEU A 279 -11.43 2.86 1.06
CA LEU A 279 -11.33 2.03 -0.13
C LEU A 279 -11.07 2.90 -1.36
N PRO A 280 -10.23 2.46 -2.31
CA PRO A 280 -10.12 3.14 -3.60
C PRO A 280 -11.44 3.02 -4.35
N THR A 281 -11.74 4.01 -5.19
CA THR A 281 -13.04 4.13 -5.88
C THR A 281 -13.44 2.83 -6.61
N HIS A 282 -12.50 2.18 -7.30
CA HIS A 282 -12.79 0.96 -8.07
C HIS A 282 -13.26 -0.24 -7.20
N ARG A 283 -12.91 -0.29 -5.90
CA ARG A 283 -13.44 -1.29 -4.96
C ARG A 283 -14.77 -0.87 -4.39
N ALA A 284 -14.86 0.40 -3.97
CA ALA A 284 -16.08 0.91 -3.37
C ALA A 284 -17.29 0.89 -4.33
N GLU A 285 -17.02 1.02 -5.63
CA GLU A 285 -18.04 0.94 -6.70
C GLU A 285 -18.44 -0.49 -7.07
N GLN A 286 -17.68 -1.51 -6.64
CA GLN A 286 -18.07 -2.90 -6.84
C GLN A 286 -19.38 -3.17 -6.08
N PRO A 287 -20.44 -3.66 -6.77
CA PRO A 287 -21.72 -3.91 -6.14
C PRO A 287 -21.60 -4.80 -4.90
N GLY A 288 -22.19 -4.36 -3.80
CA GLY A 288 -22.20 -5.08 -2.52
C GLY A 288 -20.92 -4.96 -1.68
N TYR A 289 -19.79 -4.50 -2.23
CA TYR A 289 -18.48 -4.60 -1.53
C TYR A 289 -18.51 -3.91 -0.16
N VAL A 290 -18.95 -2.64 -0.13
CA VAL A 290 -19.02 -1.85 1.11
C VAL A 290 -20.00 -2.47 2.12
N PRO A 291 -21.28 -2.78 1.77
CA PRO A 291 -22.18 -3.50 2.68
C PRO A 291 -21.60 -4.79 3.23
N THR A 292 -21.02 -5.66 2.39
CA THR A 292 -20.44 -6.92 2.83
C THR A 292 -19.28 -6.70 3.79
N LEU A 293 -18.34 -5.80 3.48
CA LEU A 293 -17.24 -5.47 4.37
C LEU A 293 -17.75 -4.91 5.71
N THR A 294 -18.72 -3.98 5.69
CA THR A 294 -19.30 -3.42 6.91
C THR A 294 -19.92 -4.52 7.78
N THR A 295 -20.75 -5.40 7.21
CA THR A 295 -21.37 -6.51 7.95
C THR A 295 -20.34 -7.49 8.52
N GLU A 296 -19.29 -7.82 7.76
CA GLU A 296 -18.24 -8.73 8.24
C GLU A 296 -17.40 -8.11 9.39
N LEU A 297 -17.29 -6.77 9.44
CA LEU A 297 -16.59 -6.03 10.50
C LEU A 297 -17.43 -5.85 11.78
N GLU A 298 -18.76 -5.80 11.69
CA GLU A 298 -19.69 -5.53 12.82
C GLU A 298 -19.53 -6.50 14.02
N GLY A 299 -18.90 -7.67 13.82
CA GLY A 299 -18.58 -8.63 14.87
C GLY A 299 -17.11 -8.72 15.29
N ARG A 300 -16.22 -7.90 14.71
CA ARG A 300 -14.75 -8.03 14.83
C ARG A 300 -14.10 -6.80 15.44
N ASP A 301 -14.35 -5.63 14.87
CA ASP A 301 -13.79 -4.36 15.32
C ASP A 301 -14.88 -3.28 15.31
N VAL A 302 -15.14 -2.69 16.48
CA VAL A 302 -16.26 -1.75 16.68
C VAL A 302 -15.82 -0.31 16.41
N GLY A 303 -16.67 0.45 15.73
CA GLY A 303 -16.48 1.90 15.54
C GLY A 303 -15.53 2.25 14.40
N ILE A 304 -15.46 1.40 13.38
CA ILE A 304 -14.75 1.65 12.12
C ILE A 304 -15.78 1.99 11.04
N GLU A 305 -15.56 3.10 10.35
CA GLU A 305 -16.38 3.53 9.23
C GLU A 305 -15.70 3.13 7.90
N VAL A 306 -16.42 2.42 7.02
CA VAL A 306 -15.92 2.05 5.69
C VAL A 306 -16.37 3.12 4.69
N VAL A 307 -15.42 3.79 4.03
CA VAL A 307 -15.71 4.93 3.17
C VAL A 307 -14.90 4.84 1.87
N GLU A 308 -15.48 5.34 0.79
CA GLU A 308 -14.79 5.50 -0.49
C GLU A 308 -13.84 6.72 -0.45
N GLU A 309 -12.70 6.62 -1.12
CA GLU A 309 -11.65 7.64 -1.20
C GLU A 309 -12.15 9.09 -1.39
N GLN A 310 -12.93 9.37 -2.44
CA GLN A 310 -13.37 10.73 -2.76
C GLN A 310 -14.36 11.26 -1.73
N LYS A 311 -15.28 10.41 -1.26
CA LYS A 311 -16.18 10.73 -0.14
C LYS A 311 -15.40 11.04 1.12
N PHE A 312 -14.38 10.27 1.43
CA PHE A 312 -13.53 10.50 2.61
C PHE A 312 -12.82 11.85 2.52
N VAL A 313 -12.19 12.15 1.38
CA VAL A 313 -11.56 13.46 1.14
C VAL A 313 -12.56 14.61 1.32
N ALA A 314 -13.77 14.47 0.78
CA ALA A 314 -14.83 15.48 0.95
C ALA A 314 -15.24 15.65 2.43
N MET A 315 -15.31 14.57 3.20
CA MET A 315 -15.61 14.61 4.64
C MET A 315 -14.53 15.36 5.43
N VAL A 316 -13.25 15.11 5.14
CA VAL A 316 -12.14 15.82 5.81
C VAL A 316 -12.19 17.31 5.49
N ARG A 317 -12.39 17.68 4.21
CA ARG A 317 -12.52 19.09 3.80
C ARG A 317 -13.69 19.80 4.48
N ALA A 318 -14.85 19.16 4.51
CA ALA A 318 -16.02 19.71 5.20
C ALA A 318 -15.73 19.92 6.68
N ARG A 319 -15.08 18.96 7.34
CA ARG A 319 -14.75 19.06 8.76
C ARG A 319 -13.74 20.16 9.06
N ALA A 320 -12.71 20.31 8.23
CA ALA A 320 -11.74 21.40 8.36
C ALA A 320 -12.44 22.77 8.26
N ALA A 321 -13.33 22.94 7.28
CA ALA A 321 -14.09 24.18 7.11
C ALA A 321 -15.03 24.48 8.30
N GLU A 322 -15.67 23.46 8.88
CA GLU A 322 -16.50 23.63 10.08
C GLU A 322 -15.69 24.16 11.27
N ILE A 323 -14.46 23.65 11.47
CA ILE A 323 -13.61 24.04 12.58
C ILE A 323 -13.04 25.46 12.38
N GLU A 324 -12.76 25.86 11.14
CA GLU A 324 -12.37 27.24 10.83
C GLU A 324 -13.48 28.27 11.08
N LEU A 325 -14.74 27.87 10.96
CA LEU A 325 -15.90 28.73 11.17
C LEU A 325 -16.39 28.77 12.64
N ALA A 326 -15.99 27.81 13.47
CA ALA A 326 -16.42 27.65 14.85
C ALA A 326 -15.69 28.59 15.83
#